data_AF-A0A2A2RX86-F1
#
_entry.id   AF-A0A2A2RX86-F1
#
_cell.length_a   1.000
_cell.length_b   1.000
_cell.length_c   1.000
_cell.angle_alpha   90.00
_cell.angle_beta   90.00
_cell.angle_gamma   90.00
#
_symmetry.space_group_name_H-M   'P 1'
#
loop_
_entity.id
_entity.type
_entity.pdbx_description
1 polymer ?
#
loop_
_entity_poly.entity_id
_entity_poly.type
_entity_poly.pdbx_seq_one_letter_code
_entity_poly.pdbx_strand_id
1 'polypeptide(L)'
;MTEEPYRWLEAVANRREYVREQLRGGSPVFAVSLPDGILLLGVGAGRSKVFELHDRLALAGLGHPADIEKVRQAAIDAAHLEAFTRAPEDVSLRRLVSFGLSPQLKQNFEQLFTAPTLVELLIVELGNDPSQDLLANLHFDGAFQLQTGGLAVAANTPEAEAAAKDWLTKALAGQTDRAAVADLLLQAWWVLTENKSFTDKLPAEGGRRAGWKKAVTGKTVESGWLDRSAQRLPRYSTLPSP
;
A
#
# COMPACT_ATOMS: atom_id res chain seq x y z
N MET A 1 -0.32 -14.47 41.49
CA MET A 1 -0.50 -15.16 40.19
C MET A 1 -1.34 -14.34 39.19
N THR A 2 -1.49 -13.02 39.40
CA THR A 2 -2.29 -12.11 38.55
C THR A 2 -1.46 -11.22 37.62
N GLU A 3 -0.13 -11.26 37.71
CA GLU A 3 0.76 -10.38 36.94
C GLU A 3 1.01 -10.86 35.50
N GLU A 4 0.92 -12.17 35.23
CA GLU A 4 1.30 -12.73 33.93
C GLU A 4 0.41 -12.26 32.76
N PRO A 5 -0.94 -12.18 32.88
CA PRO A 5 -1.77 -11.64 31.81
C PRO A 5 -1.54 -10.15 31.56
N TYR A 6 -1.23 -9.38 32.61
CA TYR A 6 -1.02 -7.95 32.52
C TYR A 6 0.31 -7.62 31.82
N ARG A 7 1.39 -8.34 32.15
CA ARG A 7 2.68 -8.22 31.47
C ARG A 7 2.61 -8.56 29.98
N TRP A 8 1.76 -9.53 29.62
CA TRP A 8 1.54 -9.87 28.21
C TRP A 8 0.83 -8.73 27.45
N LEU A 9 -0.24 -8.16 28.01
CA LEU A 9 -0.95 -7.03 27.41
C LEU A 9 -0.03 -5.81 27.23
N GLU A 10 0.78 -5.50 28.23
CA GLU A 10 1.78 -4.42 28.16
C GLU A 10 2.84 -4.71 27.09
N ALA A 11 3.34 -5.94 27.00
CA ALA A 11 4.31 -6.32 25.98
C ALA A 11 3.76 -6.16 24.56
N VAL A 12 2.49 -6.55 24.34
CA VAL A 12 1.81 -6.38 23.05
C VAL A 12 1.61 -4.89 22.73
N ALA A 13 1.19 -4.08 23.69
CA ALA A 13 1.03 -2.64 23.52
C ALA A 13 2.36 -1.94 23.19
N ASN A 14 3.42 -2.24 23.94
CA ASN A 14 4.76 -1.71 23.71
C ASN A 14 5.30 -2.11 22.34
N ARG A 15 5.04 -3.35 21.91
CA ARG A 15 5.44 -3.84 20.59
C ARG A 15 4.69 -3.11 19.46
N ARG A 16 3.39 -2.85 19.62
CA ARG A 16 2.62 -2.05 18.66
C ARG A 16 3.16 -0.64 18.54
N GLU A 17 3.47 0.00 19.65
CA GLU A 17 4.03 1.35 19.66
C GLU A 17 5.43 1.38 19.02
N TYR A 18 6.27 0.38 19.31
CA TYR A 18 7.56 0.21 18.66
C TYR A 18 7.42 0.14 17.12
N VAL A 19 6.51 -0.69 16.60
CA VAL A 19 6.31 -0.79 15.15
C VAL A 19 5.84 0.54 14.56
N ARG A 20 4.88 1.22 15.19
CA ARG A 20 4.40 2.53 14.74
C ARG A 20 5.52 3.56 14.67
N GLU A 21 6.39 3.59 15.67
CA GLU A 21 7.52 4.51 15.68
C GLU A 21 8.54 4.19 14.57
N GLN A 22 8.81 2.90 14.31
CA GLN A 22 9.66 2.50 13.20
C GLN A 22 9.05 2.84 11.83
N LEU A 23 7.73 2.75 11.68
CA LEU A 23 7.03 3.07 10.44
C LEU A 23 6.84 4.57 10.21
N ARG A 24 7.02 5.42 11.24
CA ARG A 24 6.82 6.88 11.15
C ARG A 24 7.67 7.55 10.06
N GLY A 25 8.88 7.02 9.82
CA GLY A 25 9.79 7.49 8.76
C GLY A 25 9.55 6.85 7.39
N GLY A 26 8.55 5.98 7.26
CA GLY A 26 8.24 5.25 6.04
C GLY A 26 7.74 6.16 4.92
N SER A 27 8.24 5.94 3.70
CA SER A 27 7.72 6.60 2.50
C SER A 27 6.32 6.06 2.18
N PRO A 28 5.27 6.92 2.13
CA PRO A 28 3.90 6.52 1.84
C PRO A 28 3.73 5.86 0.47
N VAL A 29 2.68 5.06 0.33
CA VAL A 29 2.27 4.44 -0.92
C VAL A 29 0.77 4.60 -1.16
N PHE A 30 0.36 4.53 -2.42
CA PHE A 30 -1.00 4.80 -2.86
C PHE A 30 -1.47 3.76 -3.87
N ALA A 31 -2.78 3.52 -3.92
CA ALA A 31 -3.42 2.79 -5.00
C ALA A 31 -4.76 3.45 -5.38
N VAL A 32 -5.00 3.65 -6.67
CA VAL A 32 -6.19 4.32 -7.21
C VAL A 32 -6.81 3.46 -8.30
N SER A 33 -8.09 3.10 -8.11
CA SER A 33 -8.92 2.49 -9.15
C SER A 33 -9.38 3.56 -10.14
N LEU A 34 -9.16 3.30 -11.43
CA LEU A 34 -9.51 4.14 -12.57
C LEU A 34 -10.33 3.32 -13.59
N PRO A 35 -11.06 3.97 -14.52
CA PRO A 35 -11.84 3.28 -15.55
C PRO A 35 -11.07 2.26 -16.38
N ASP A 36 -9.77 2.50 -16.61
CA ASP A 36 -8.92 1.65 -17.46
C ASP A 36 -8.01 0.70 -16.67
N GLY A 37 -7.99 0.77 -15.34
CA GLY A 37 -7.07 -0.04 -14.54
C GLY A 37 -6.88 0.43 -13.10
N ILE A 38 -5.87 -0.11 -12.42
CA ILE A 38 -5.45 0.34 -11.08
C ILE A 38 -4.03 0.88 -11.15
N LEU A 39 -3.84 2.12 -10.68
CA LEU A 39 -2.53 2.76 -10.53
C LEU A 39 -2.04 2.59 -9.10
N LEU A 40 -0.84 2.04 -8.92
CA LEU A 40 -0.11 2.05 -7.67
C LEU A 40 1.05 3.04 -7.77
N LEU A 41 1.36 3.76 -6.69
CA LEU A 41 2.45 4.73 -6.66
C LEU A 41 3.21 4.70 -5.34
N GLY A 42 4.54 4.76 -5.44
CA GLY A 42 5.45 4.90 -4.30
C GLY A 42 6.72 5.62 -4.69
N VAL A 43 7.47 6.10 -3.69
CA VAL A 43 8.80 6.70 -3.90
C VAL A 43 9.84 5.95 -3.08
N GLY A 44 10.73 5.25 -3.78
CA GLY A 44 11.81 4.45 -3.21
C GLY A 44 13.13 5.20 -3.11
N ALA A 45 13.97 4.83 -2.15
CA ALA A 45 15.34 5.30 -2.00
C ALA A 45 16.32 4.13 -2.24
N GLY A 46 16.44 3.72 -3.50
CA GLY A 46 17.31 2.60 -3.91
C GLY A 46 16.70 1.21 -3.81
N ARG A 47 15.48 1.07 -3.29
CA ARG A 47 14.68 -0.18 -3.26
C ARG A 47 13.27 0.10 -3.72
N SER A 48 12.71 -0.89 -4.44
CA SER A 48 11.37 -0.79 -4.96
C SER A 48 10.31 -0.91 -3.87
N LYS A 49 9.16 -0.29 -4.10
CA LYS A 49 8.00 -0.27 -3.22
C LYS A 49 6.74 -0.76 -3.93
N VAL A 50 6.76 -0.92 -5.25
CA VAL A 50 5.60 -1.33 -6.06
C VAL A 50 5.97 -2.56 -6.87
N PHE A 51 5.11 -3.58 -6.83
CA PHE A 51 5.43 -4.91 -7.36
C PHE A 51 4.20 -5.58 -7.99
N GLU A 52 4.46 -6.38 -9.01
CA GLU A 52 3.53 -7.41 -9.48
C GLU A 52 3.53 -8.61 -8.51
N LEU A 53 2.35 -9.19 -8.28
CA LEU A 53 2.21 -10.45 -7.55
C LEU A 53 1.73 -11.60 -8.45
N HIS A 54 0.76 -11.31 -9.31
CA HIS A 54 0.14 -12.26 -10.25
C HIS A 54 -0.62 -11.46 -11.34
N ASP A 55 -1.17 -12.13 -12.35
CA ASP A 55 -1.89 -11.53 -13.49
C ASP A 55 -2.78 -10.31 -13.15
N ARG A 56 -3.58 -10.41 -12.09
CA ARG A 56 -4.54 -9.36 -11.69
C ARG A 56 -4.16 -8.68 -10.37
N LEU A 57 -2.99 -8.99 -9.82
CA LEU A 57 -2.62 -8.65 -8.46
C LEU A 57 -1.32 -7.85 -8.42
N ALA A 58 -1.35 -6.74 -7.70
CA ALA A 58 -0.17 -5.93 -7.44
C ALA A 58 -0.12 -5.50 -5.98
N LEU A 59 1.07 -5.12 -5.53
CA LEU A 59 1.38 -4.74 -4.17
C LEU A 59 2.16 -3.43 -4.16
N ALA A 60 1.85 -2.55 -3.21
CA ALA A 60 2.70 -1.45 -2.82
C ALA A 60 2.94 -1.46 -1.31
N GLY A 61 4.16 -1.17 -0.85
CA GLY A 61 4.52 -1.31 0.56
C GLY A 61 5.22 -0.11 1.19
N LEU A 62 4.78 0.27 2.38
CA LEU A 62 5.49 1.12 3.34
C LEU A 62 6.16 0.23 4.40
N GLY A 63 7.38 0.58 4.83
CA GLY A 63 8.10 -0.15 5.87
C GLY A 63 9.50 -0.60 5.47
N HIS A 64 10.03 -1.60 6.17
CA HIS A 64 11.38 -2.10 5.98
C HIS A 64 11.48 -2.93 4.69
N PRO A 65 12.45 -2.66 3.79
CA PRO A 65 12.51 -3.33 2.48
C PRO A 65 12.58 -4.86 2.56
N ALA A 66 13.31 -5.42 3.52
CA ALA A 66 13.42 -6.87 3.66
C ALA A 66 12.11 -7.51 4.15
N ASP A 67 11.32 -6.79 4.95
CA ASP A 67 10.04 -7.27 5.46
C ASP A 67 8.97 -7.20 4.38
N ILE A 68 8.96 -6.11 3.58
CA ILE A 68 8.11 -6.00 2.38
C ILE A 68 8.41 -7.18 1.44
N GLU A 69 9.68 -7.45 1.17
CA GLU A 69 10.10 -8.53 0.27
C GLU A 69 9.71 -9.92 0.80
N LYS A 70 9.83 -10.14 2.11
CA LYS A 70 9.41 -11.39 2.75
C LYS A 70 7.91 -11.61 2.59
N VAL A 71 7.09 -10.59 2.82
CA VAL A 71 5.62 -10.70 2.63
C VAL A 71 5.26 -10.83 1.15
N ARG A 72 5.98 -10.13 0.26
CA ARG A 72 5.83 -10.26 -1.19
C ARG A 72 6.08 -11.69 -1.66
N GLN A 73 7.17 -12.31 -1.20
CA GLN A 73 7.48 -13.70 -1.52
C GLN A 73 6.37 -14.64 -1.05
N ALA A 74 5.90 -14.48 0.19
CA ALA A 74 4.79 -15.29 0.71
C ALA A 74 3.49 -15.11 -0.10
N ALA A 75 3.21 -13.90 -0.60
CA ALA A 75 2.06 -13.62 -1.44
C ALA A 75 2.17 -14.30 -2.81
N ILE A 76 3.35 -14.25 -3.43
CA ILE A 76 3.65 -14.90 -4.71
C ILE A 76 3.53 -16.42 -4.58
N ASP A 77 4.11 -16.99 -3.53
CA ASP A 77 4.04 -18.44 -3.28
C ASP A 77 2.60 -18.90 -3.08
N ALA A 78 1.80 -18.15 -2.31
CA ALA A 78 0.40 -18.44 -2.10
C ALA A 78 -0.43 -18.33 -3.38
N ALA A 79 -0.18 -17.30 -4.21
CA ALA A 79 -0.85 -17.10 -5.49
C ALA A 79 -0.55 -18.25 -6.47
N HIS A 80 0.73 -18.60 -6.62
CA HIS A 80 1.12 -19.70 -7.51
C HIS A 80 0.62 -21.06 -7.02
N LEU A 81 0.65 -21.31 -5.71
CA LEU A 81 0.10 -22.55 -5.16
C LEU A 81 -1.40 -22.66 -5.42
N GLU A 82 -2.15 -21.56 -5.28
CA GLU A 82 -3.57 -21.52 -5.57
C GLU A 82 -3.86 -21.73 -7.06
N ALA A 83 -3.16 -21.02 -7.94
CA ALA A 83 -3.27 -21.18 -9.39
C ALA A 83 -2.99 -22.64 -9.83
N PHE A 84 -1.97 -23.27 -9.24
CA PHE A 84 -1.60 -24.64 -9.53
C PHE A 84 -2.61 -25.66 -9.00
N THR A 85 -3.08 -25.46 -7.77
CA THR A 85 -4.01 -26.39 -7.11
C THR A 85 -5.41 -26.32 -7.73
N ARG A 86 -5.79 -25.16 -8.26
CA ARG A 86 -7.10 -24.89 -8.86
C ARG A 86 -6.90 -24.41 -10.29
N ALA A 87 -7.17 -23.13 -10.55
CA ALA A 87 -6.92 -22.48 -11.82
C ALA A 87 -6.35 -21.07 -11.58
N PRO A 88 -5.59 -20.50 -12.53
CA PRO A 88 -5.07 -19.13 -12.43
C PRO A 88 -6.15 -18.08 -12.16
N GLU A 89 -7.35 -18.27 -12.72
CA GLU A 89 -8.51 -17.40 -12.51
C GLU A 89 -9.12 -17.45 -11.09
N ASP A 90 -8.82 -18.49 -10.30
CA ASP A 90 -9.31 -18.62 -8.92
C ASP A 90 -8.46 -17.85 -7.91
N VAL A 91 -7.29 -17.34 -8.32
CA VAL A 91 -6.42 -16.53 -7.46
C VAL A 91 -7.12 -15.20 -7.15
N SER A 92 -7.50 -15.02 -5.88
CA SER A 92 -8.19 -13.82 -5.40
C SER A 92 -7.47 -13.16 -4.24
N LEU A 93 -7.46 -11.83 -4.23
CA LEU A 93 -6.89 -11.00 -3.17
C LEU A 93 -7.53 -11.28 -1.83
N ARG A 94 -8.87 -11.42 -1.81
CA ARG A 94 -9.60 -11.72 -0.58
C ARG A 94 -9.05 -12.98 0.08
N ARG A 95 -8.77 -14.03 -0.70
CA ARG A 95 -8.28 -15.28 -0.16
C ARG A 95 -6.81 -15.20 0.24
N LEU A 96 -5.97 -14.59 -0.60
CA LEU A 96 -4.56 -14.36 -0.30
C LEU A 96 -4.36 -13.60 1.01
N VAL A 97 -5.12 -12.52 1.23
CA VAL A 97 -5.04 -11.74 2.45
C VAL A 97 -5.67 -12.49 3.62
N SER A 98 -6.91 -12.96 3.50
CA SER A 98 -7.69 -13.47 4.64
C SER A 98 -7.18 -14.80 5.19
N PHE A 99 -6.70 -15.69 4.31
CA PHE A 99 -6.24 -17.04 4.71
C PHE A 99 -4.73 -17.21 4.60
N GLY A 100 -4.05 -16.37 3.83
CA GLY A 100 -2.60 -16.43 3.64
C GLY A 100 -1.87 -15.44 4.53
N LEU A 101 -1.86 -14.17 4.15
CA LEU A 101 -0.95 -13.16 4.71
C LEU A 101 -1.36 -12.67 6.10
N SER A 102 -2.65 -12.41 6.34
CA SER A 102 -3.14 -11.90 7.62
C SER A 102 -2.83 -12.84 8.79
N PRO A 103 -3.15 -14.15 8.73
CA PRO A 103 -2.79 -15.08 9.80
C PRO A 103 -1.28 -15.18 10.05
N GLN A 104 -0.45 -15.12 9.00
CA GLN A 104 1.01 -15.17 9.13
C GLN A 104 1.57 -13.93 9.85
N LEU A 105 1.10 -12.73 9.48
CA LEU A 105 1.50 -11.48 10.13
C LEU A 105 1.03 -11.44 11.58
N LYS A 106 -0.21 -11.86 11.84
CA LYS A 106 -0.74 -11.98 13.21
C LYS A 106 0.14 -12.89 14.07
N GLN A 107 0.47 -14.08 13.57
CA GLN A 107 1.32 -15.02 14.28
C GLN A 107 2.72 -14.43 14.54
N ASN A 108 3.32 -13.74 13.56
CA ASN A 108 4.62 -13.07 13.75
C ASN A 108 4.55 -11.93 14.77
N PHE A 109 3.45 -11.17 14.80
CA PHE A 109 3.26 -10.08 15.74
C PHE A 109 3.11 -10.59 17.18
N GLU A 110 2.39 -11.70 17.39
CA GLU A 110 2.19 -12.32 18.70
C GLU A 110 3.46 -13.00 19.27
N GLN A 111 4.48 -13.23 18.44
CA GLN A 111 5.79 -13.76 18.88
C GLN A 111 6.64 -12.66 19.56
N LEU A 112 6.52 -12.57 20.89
CA LEU A 112 7.17 -11.50 21.68
C LEU A 112 8.71 -11.52 21.66
N PHE A 113 9.33 -12.66 21.38
CA PHE A 113 10.79 -12.84 21.42
C PHE A 113 11.50 -12.66 20.07
N THR A 114 10.77 -12.31 19.02
CA THR A 114 11.32 -12.03 17.69
C THR A 114 11.04 -10.58 17.29
N ALA A 115 11.83 -10.01 16.38
CA ALA A 115 11.50 -8.71 15.81
C ALA A 115 10.15 -8.78 15.07
N PRO A 116 9.27 -7.79 15.23
CA PRO A 116 8.03 -7.72 14.45
C PRO A 116 8.35 -7.35 13.01
N THR A 117 7.51 -7.83 12.08
CA THR A 117 7.56 -7.41 10.68
C THR A 117 7.17 -5.93 10.59
N LEU A 118 8.00 -5.09 9.97
CA LEU A 118 7.77 -3.65 9.84
C LEU A 118 7.16 -3.33 8.47
N VAL A 119 5.85 -3.54 8.30
CA VAL A 119 5.14 -3.28 7.03
C VAL A 119 3.74 -2.70 7.20
N GLU A 120 3.36 -1.89 6.22
CA GLU A 120 1.97 -1.64 5.83
C GLU A 120 1.87 -1.76 4.31
N LEU A 121 0.92 -2.56 3.85
CA LEU A 121 0.84 -2.99 2.47
C LEU A 121 -0.51 -2.62 1.87
N LEU A 122 -0.48 -2.05 0.68
CA LEU A 122 -1.62 -1.97 -0.21
C LEU A 122 -1.52 -3.12 -1.20
N ILE A 123 -2.52 -3.98 -1.25
CA ILE A 123 -2.59 -5.06 -2.22
C ILE A 123 -3.88 -4.89 -3.00
N VAL A 124 -3.81 -4.98 -4.32
CA VAL A 124 -4.95 -4.68 -5.19
C VAL A 124 -5.22 -5.83 -6.14
N GLU A 125 -6.50 -6.03 -6.45
CA GLU A 125 -7.00 -6.95 -7.46
C GLU A 125 -7.78 -6.18 -8.52
N LEU A 126 -7.37 -6.32 -9.77
CA LEU A 126 -8.08 -5.71 -10.89
C LEU A 126 -9.36 -6.49 -11.20
N GLY A 127 -10.51 -5.85 -11.09
CA GLY A 127 -11.81 -6.35 -11.51
C GLY A 127 -12.11 -6.11 -12.98
N ASN A 128 -13.22 -6.65 -13.48
CA ASN A 128 -13.65 -6.43 -14.87
C ASN A 128 -14.17 -5.01 -15.12
N ASP A 129 -14.50 -4.29 -14.05
CA ASP A 129 -14.85 -2.89 -14.04
C ASP A 129 -14.45 -2.27 -12.68
N PRO A 130 -14.37 -0.93 -12.54
CA PRO A 130 -13.93 -0.29 -11.29
C PRO A 130 -14.74 -0.66 -10.05
N SER A 131 -16.02 -1.05 -10.20
CA SER A 131 -16.86 -1.51 -9.08
C SER A 131 -16.56 -2.93 -8.63
N GLN A 132 -15.66 -3.63 -9.32
CA GLN A 132 -15.15 -4.95 -8.96
C GLN A 132 -13.68 -4.94 -8.54
N ASP A 133 -13.00 -3.81 -8.68
CA ASP A 133 -11.64 -3.67 -8.15
C ASP A 133 -11.67 -3.87 -6.64
N LEU A 134 -10.71 -4.63 -6.12
CA LEU A 134 -10.59 -4.85 -4.69
C LEU A 134 -9.26 -4.31 -4.21
N LEU A 135 -9.28 -3.49 -3.15
CA LEU A 135 -8.10 -2.94 -2.52
C LEU A 135 -8.07 -3.41 -1.07
N ALA A 136 -6.91 -3.90 -0.64
CA ALA A 136 -6.64 -4.35 0.71
C ALA A 136 -5.57 -3.49 1.36
N ASN A 137 -5.87 -2.94 2.53
CA ASN A 137 -4.87 -2.34 3.43
C ASN A 137 -4.52 -3.40 4.48
N LEU A 138 -3.29 -3.92 4.46
CA LEU A 138 -2.81 -4.97 5.36
C LEU A 138 -1.71 -4.40 6.28
N HIS A 139 -1.94 -4.48 7.59
CA HIS A 139 -1.03 -3.98 8.62
C HIS A 139 -0.12 -5.08 9.17
N PHE A 140 0.97 -4.65 9.82
CA PHE A 140 1.99 -5.50 10.45
C PHE A 140 1.46 -6.54 11.46
N ASP A 141 0.33 -6.28 12.12
CA ASP A 141 -0.27 -7.18 13.11
C ASP A 141 -1.31 -8.14 12.50
N GLY A 142 -1.40 -8.17 11.18
CA GLY A 142 -2.34 -8.99 10.43
C GLY A 142 -3.74 -8.40 10.37
N ALA A 143 -4.02 -7.25 10.99
CA ALA A 143 -5.26 -6.53 10.74
C ALA A 143 -5.31 -6.06 9.28
N PHE A 144 -6.49 -6.11 8.67
CA PHE A 144 -6.66 -5.60 7.32
C PHE A 144 -8.06 -5.04 7.09
N GLN A 145 -8.15 -4.18 6.08
CA GLN A 145 -9.41 -3.64 5.57
C GLN A 145 -9.53 -3.97 4.09
N LEU A 146 -10.73 -4.31 3.65
CA LEU A 146 -11.06 -4.51 2.24
C LEU A 146 -12.02 -3.40 1.81
N GLN A 147 -11.76 -2.81 0.65
CA GLN A 147 -12.65 -1.85 0.02
C GLN A 147 -12.74 -2.13 -1.49
N THR A 148 -13.88 -1.81 -2.06
CA THR A 148 -14.13 -1.99 -3.49
C THR A 148 -13.94 -0.67 -4.22
N GLY A 149 -13.09 -0.66 -5.25
CA GLY A 149 -12.73 0.53 -6.02
C GLY A 149 -12.12 1.66 -5.17
N GLY A 150 -12.12 2.86 -5.74
CA GLY A 150 -11.72 4.09 -5.05
C GLY A 150 -10.21 4.22 -4.84
N LEU A 151 -9.82 4.67 -3.64
CA LEU A 151 -8.45 5.04 -3.27
C LEU A 151 -8.04 4.35 -1.97
N ALA A 152 -6.86 3.75 -1.97
CA ALA A 152 -6.15 3.30 -0.78
C ALA A 152 -4.88 4.12 -0.56
N VAL A 153 -4.58 4.41 0.70
CA VAL A 153 -3.37 5.09 1.15
C VAL A 153 -2.77 4.25 2.27
N ALA A 154 -1.45 4.09 2.30
CA ALA A 154 -0.72 3.63 3.49
C ALA A 154 0.32 4.71 3.82
N ALA A 155 0.21 5.27 5.02
CA ALA A 155 1.01 6.41 5.45
C ALA A 155 1.67 6.15 6.81
N ASN A 156 2.45 7.11 7.28
CA ASN A 156 3.23 6.99 8.49
C ASN A 156 2.40 6.95 9.79
N THR A 157 1.20 7.55 9.79
CA THR A 157 0.25 7.46 10.92
C THR A 157 -1.18 7.33 10.42
N PRO A 158 -2.10 6.75 11.22
CA PRO A 158 -3.52 6.64 10.86
C PRO A 158 -4.20 7.99 10.57
N GLU A 159 -3.84 9.03 11.32
CA GLU A 159 -4.40 10.37 11.14
C GLU A 159 -3.94 11.00 9.82
N ALA A 160 -2.66 10.82 9.47
CA ALA A 160 -2.10 11.29 8.22
C ALA A 160 -2.68 10.52 7.03
N GLU A 161 -2.86 9.20 7.17
CA GLU A 161 -3.53 8.35 6.18
C GLU A 161 -4.96 8.82 5.90
N ALA A 162 -5.76 9.02 6.95
CA ALA A 162 -7.14 9.48 6.82
C ALA A 162 -7.22 10.86 6.16
N ALA A 163 -6.38 11.81 6.61
CA ALA A 163 -6.35 13.16 6.05
C ALA A 163 -5.93 13.17 4.56
N ALA A 164 -4.95 12.35 4.18
CA ALA A 164 -4.52 12.20 2.79
C ALA A 164 -5.61 11.56 1.94
N LYS A 165 -6.28 10.51 2.45
CA LYS A 165 -7.38 9.83 1.77
C LYS A 165 -8.54 10.78 1.51
N ASP A 166 -8.94 11.57 2.49
CA ASP A 166 -10.01 12.56 2.35
C ASP A 166 -9.68 13.66 1.34
N TRP A 167 -8.44 14.16 1.38
CA TRP A 167 -7.99 15.19 0.43
C TRP A 167 -7.92 14.64 -0.99
N LEU A 168 -7.29 13.49 -1.19
CA LEU A 168 -7.15 12.85 -2.49
C LEU A 168 -8.51 12.46 -3.09
N THR A 169 -9.45 11.97 -2.28
CA THR A 169 -10.81 11.63 -2.77
C THR A 169 -11.49 12.84 -3.42
N LYS A 170 -11.31 14.03 -2.84
CA LYS A 170 -11.85 15.28 -3.40
C LYS A 170 -11.04 15.75 -4.60
N ALA A 171 -9.71 15.71 -4.51
CA ALA A 171 -8.81 16.18 -5.56
C ALA A 171 -8.86 15.32 -6.84
N LEU A 172 -9.14 14.02 -6.71
CA LEU A 172 -9.25 13.06 -7.80
C LEU A 172 -10.65 12.97 -8.39
N ALA A 173 -11.64 13.68 -7.84
CA ALA A 173 -13.02 13.60 -8.29
C ALA A 173 -13.15 13.93 -9.80
N GLY A 174 -13.61 12.95 -10.59
CA GLY A 174 -13.75 13.08 -12.05
C GLY A 174 -12.44 13.03 -12.84
N GLN A 175 -11.30 12.86 -12.18
CA GLN A 175 -10.01 12.72 -12.86
C GLN A 175 -9.82 11.28 -13.34
N THR A 176 -9.47 11.14 -14.62
CA THR A 176 -9.21 9.83 -15.27
C THR A 176 -7.85 9.78 -15.95
N ASP A 177 -7.21 10.92 -16.17
CA ASP A 177 -5.88 10.99 -16.76
C ASP A 177 -4.82 10.48 -15.78
N ARG A 178 -4.11 9.41 -16.16
CA ARG A 178 -3.13 8.73 -15.31
C ARG A 178 -1.99 9.65 -14.87
N ALA A 179 -1.52 10.53 -15.75
CA ALA A 179 -0.43 11.46 -15.43
C ALA A 179 -0.88 12.52 -14.40
N ALA A 180 -2.09 13.06 -14.56
CA ALA A 180 -2.68 13.98 -13.59
C ALA A 180 -2.95 13.30 -12.24
N VAL A 181 -3.42 12.06 -12.22
CA VAL A 181 -3.57 11.27 -10.98
C VAL A 181 -2.21 11.07 -10.31
N ALA A 182 -1.19 10.63 -11.05
CA ALA A 182 0.15 10.42 -10.51
C ALA A 182 0.76 11.71 -9.92
N ASP A 183 0.58 12.86 -10.58
CA ASP A 183 1.02 14.16 -10.05
C ASP A 183 0.30 14.52 -8.73
N LEU A 184 -1.02 14.30 -8.63
CA LEU A 184 -1.76 14.52 -7.39
C LEU A 184 -1.32 13.59 -6.26
N LEU A 185 -1.03 12.32 -6.56
CA LEU A 185 -0.47 11.37 -5.61
C LEU A 185 0.92 11.81 -5.13
N LEU A 186 1.77 12.34 -6.01
CA LEU A 186 3.09 12.87 -5.64
C LEU A 186 3.00 14.16 -4.80
N GLN A 187 2.00 15.00 -5.05
CA GLN A 187 1.69 16.13 -4.19
C GLN A 187 1.29 15.65 -2.78
N ALA A 188 0.42 14.65 -2.65
CA ALA A 188 0.05 14.06 -1.36
C ALA A 188 1.24 13.39 -0.67
N TRP A 189 2.04 12.64 -1.43
CA TRP A 189 3.28 12.02 -0.94
C TRP A 189 4.20 13.05 -0.29
N TRP A 190 4.45 14.17 -0.98
CA TRP A 190 5.31 15.22 -0.45
C TRP A 190 4.74 15.85 0.83
N VAL A 191 3.44 16.12 0.87
CA VAL A 191 2.75 16.65 2.06
C VAL A 191 2.94 15.71 3.25
N LEU A 192 2.75 14.41 3.05
CA LEU A 192 2.96 13.38 4.08
C LEU A 192 4.42 13.30 4.53
N THR A 193 5.38 13.25 3.59
CA THR A 193 6.81 13.12 3.94
C THR A 193 7.37 14.33 4.67
N GLU A 194 6.82 15.51 4.43
CA GLU A 194 7.20 16.75 5.13
C GLU A 194 6.38 16.97 6.41
N ASN A 195 5.53 16.02 6.81
CA ASN A 195 4.59 16.11 7.93
C ASN A 195 3.73 17.38 7.90
N LYS A 196 3.30 17.79 6.71
CA LYS A 196 2.41 18.93 6.49
C LYS A 196 0.96 18.51 6.66
N SER A 197 0.11 19.46 7.05
CA SER A 197 -1.33 19.21 7.21
C SER A 197 -2.07 19.37 5.87
N PHE A 198 -3.04 18.49 5.62
CA PHE A 198 -3.99 18.57 4.48
C PHE A 198 -5.13 19.60 4.70
N THR A 199 -5.00 20.49 5.67
CA THR A 199 -5.98 21.55 6.02
C THR A 199 -5.63 22.89 5.35
N ASP A 200 -6.21 24.00 5.80
CA ASP A 200 -6.10 25.35 5.22
C ASP A 200 -4.67 25.89 5.06
N LYS A 201 -3.68 25.25 5.69
CA LYS A 201 -2.26 25.59 5.57
C LYS A 201 -1.55 24.88 4.41
N LEU A 202 -2.28 24.15 3.57
CA LEU A 202 -1.71 23.45 2.44
C LEU A 202 -1.18 24.46 1.40
N PRO A 203 0.10 24.36 0.96
CA PRO A 203 0.64 25.23 -0.09
C PRO A 203 -0.21 25.17 -1.36
N ALA A 204 -0.26 26.25 -2.13
CA ALA A 204 -0.89 26.28 -3.44
C ALA A 204 -0.32 25.18 -4.37
N GLU A 205 -1.09 24.75 -5.36
CA GLU A 205 -0.72 23.62 -6.25
C GLU A 205 0.67 23.77 -6.87
N GLY A 206 1.01 24.95 -7.39
CA GLY A 206 2.34 25.21 -7.93
C GLY A 206 3.47 25.00 -6.91
N GLY A 207 3.23 25.37 -5.64
CA GLY A 207 4.15 25.12 -4.53
C GLY A 207 4.27 23.64 -4.18
N ARG A 208 3.17 22.88 -4.22
CA ARG A 208 3.18 21.43 -4.00
C ARG A 208 3.93 20.69 -5.11
N ARG A 209 3.70 21.08 -6.37
CA ARG A 209 4.39 20.53 -7.55
C ARG A 209 5.90 20.77 -7.50
N ALA A 210 6.31 22.01 -7.22
CA ALA A 210 7.73 22.32 -7.04
C ALA A 210 8.34 21.56 -5.85
N GLY A 211 7.56 21.42 -4.77
CA GLY A 211 7.94 20.70 -3.56
C GLY A 211 8.26 19.23 -3.81
N TRP A 212 7.31 18.48 -4.39
CA TRP A 212 7.51 17.05 -4.63
C TRP A 212 8.65 16.80 -5.63
N LYS A 213 8.74 17.59 -6.71
CA LYS A 213 9.82 17.47 -7.72
C LYS A 213 11.21 17.64 -7.11
N LYS A 214 11.36 18.57 -6.17
CA LYS A 214 12.62 18.75 -5.43
C LYS A 214 12.87 17.54 -4.51
N ALA A 215 11.85 17.11 -3.78
CA ALA A 215 11.97 16.06 -2.76
C ALA A 215 12.23 14.64 -3.30
N VAL A 216 11.91 14.38 -4.58
CA VAL A 216 12.24 13.13 -5.28
C VAL A 216 13.64 13.12 -5.91
N THR A 217 14.38 14.23 -5.87
CA THR A 217 15.76 14.27 -6.40
C THR A 217 16.63 13.24 -5.68
N GLY A 218 17.27 12.34 -6.44
CA GLY A 218 18.06 11.23 -5.88
C GLY A 218 17.23 10.05 -5.36
N LYS A 219 15.91 10.06 -5.58
CA LYS A 219 14.98 8.96 -5.29
C LYS A 219 14.39 8.44 -6.60
N THR A 220 13.74 7.28 -6.53
CA THR A 220 13.04 6.67 -7.65
C THR A 220 11.54 6.79 -7.43
N VAL A 221 10.85 7.47 -8.34
CA VAL A 221 9.38 7.44 -8.39
C VAL A 221 8.99 6.15 -9.09
N GLU A 222 8.16 5.35 -8.45
CA GLU A 222 7.73 4.07 -8.96
C GLU A 222 6.24 4.07 -9.10
N SER A 223 5.78 3.62 -10.25
CA SER A 223 4.36 3.49 -10.54
C SER A 223 4.10 2.17 -11.22
N GLY A 224 3.10 1.46 -10.71
CA GLY A 224 2.63 0.21 -11.25
C GLY A 224 1.25 0.40 -11.86
N TRP A 225 1.01 -0.16 -13.03
CA TRP A 225 -0.24 -0.07 -13.74
C TRP A 225 -0.77 -1.46 -14.05
N LEU A 226 -1.91 -1.81 -13.45
CA LEU A 226 -2.70 -2.98 -13.82
C LEU A 226 -3.69 -2.56 -14.91
N ASP A 227 -3.43 -2.96 -16.15
CA ASP A 227 -4.20 -2.55 -17.32
C ASP A 227 -5.44 -3.45 -17.55
N ARG A 228 -6.63 -2.85 -17.53
CA ARG A 228 -7.91 -3.54 -17.83
C ARG A 228 -8.19 -3.61 -19.33
N SER A 229 -7.66 -2.66 -20.10
CA SER A 229 -7.91 -2.51 -21.54
C SER A 229 -7.06 -3.43 -22.41
N ALA A 230 -6.06 -4.09 -21.83
CA ALA A 230 -5.21 -5.03 -22.53
C ALA A 230 -6.07 -6.10 -23.24
N GLN A 231 -5.80 -6.39 -24.52
CA GLN A 231 -6.52 -7.40 -25.32
C GLN A 231 -6.34 -8.85 -24.80
N ARG A 232 -5.67 -9.04 -23.66
CA ARG A 232 -5.35 -10.32 -23.01
C ARG A 232 -5.68 -10.21 -21.52
N LEU A 233 -5.32 -11.22 -20.74
CA LEU A 233 -5.33 -11.13 -19.28
C LEU A 233 -4.71 -9.80 -18.81
N PRO A 234 -5.24 -9.18 -17.75
CA PRO A 234 -4.65 -7.99 -17.15
C PRO A 234 -3.14 -8.13 -16.96
N ARG A 235 -2.43 -7.02 -17.11
CA ARG A 235 -0.97 -7.00 -16.99
C ARG A 235 -0.51 -5.85 -16.13
N TYR A 236 0.49 -6.15 -15.30
CA TYR A 236 1.27 -5.15 -14.62
C TYR A 236 2.32 -4.55 -15.56
N SER A 237 2.49 -3.23 -15.49
CA SER A 237 3.58 -2.50 -16.15
C SER A 237 4.07 -1.38 -15.27
N THR A 238 5.36 -1.04 -15.38
CA THR A 238 5.91 0.13 -14.72
C THR A 238 5.72 1.35 -15.62
N LEU A 239 5.12 2.43 -15.11
CA LEU A 239 5.12 3.69 -15.84
C LEU A 239 6.45 4.42 -15.58
N PRO A 240 6.99 5.13 -16.57
CA PRO A 240 8.19 5.94 -16.37
C PRO A 240 7.95 6.97 -15.27
N SER A 241 9.00 7.27 -14.50
CA SER A 241 9.01 8.41 -13.58
C SER A 241 8.57 9.68 -14.35
N PRO A 242 7.64 10.48 -13.81
CA PRO A 242 7.12 11.68 -14.47
C PRO A 242 8.16 12.79 -14.64
#